data_AF-A0A948NSN2-F1
#
_entry.id   AF-A0A948NSN2-F1
#
_cell.length_a   1.000
_cell.length_b   1.000
_cell.length_c   1.000
_cell.angle_alpha   90.00
_cell.angle_beta   90.00
_cell.angle_gamma   90.00
#
_symmetry.space_group_name_H-M   'P 1'
#
loop_
_entity.id
_entity.type
_entity.pdbx_description
1 polymer ?
#
loop_
_entity_poly.entity_id
_entity_poly.type
_entity_poly.pdbx_seq_one_letter_code
_entity_poly.pdbx_strand_id
1 'polypeptide(L)'
;HLVLSTLHTVDAGQTINRILGMFSTEEENQVRIRLADTVRWIVCQRLLPKEGGGRVAAFEIMGANLRVKDAILHGESEGKTFYEIIQAGKAFGMITFDDYIIELFKQGLISEETGKAYASNKGIVGRGIDTVKSARGQSTTDLGKLEVDNDYGKPKRPW
;
A
#
# COMPACT_ATOMS: atom_id res chain seq x y z
N HIS A 1 -23.90 3.25 -19.71
CA HIS A 1 -24.45 2.79 -18.42
C HIS A 1 -23.37 2.89 -17.34
N LEU A 2 -23.76 3.08 -16.09
CA LEU A 2 -22.86 2.89 -14.94
C LEU A 2 -22.94 1.42 -14.52
N VAL A 3 -21.81 0.74 -14.47
CA VAL A 3 -21.70 -0.66 -14.05
C VAL A 3 -20.85 -0.72 -12.79
N LEU A 4 -21.35 -1.41 -11.77
CA LEU A 4 -20.67 -1.67 -10.50
C LEU A 4 -20.47 -3.17 -10.39
N SER A 5 -19.27 -3.60 -10.00
CA SER A 5 -18.92 -5.01 -9.85
C SER A 5 -17.89 -5.18 -8.74
N THR A 6 -17.68 -6.42 -8.30
CA THR A 6 -16.76 -6.76 -7.22
C THR A 6 -15.88 -7.93 -7.62
N LEU A 7 -14.59 -7.85 -7.34
CA LEU A 7 -13.63 -8.94 -7.49
C LEU A 7 -12.90 -9.21 -6.16
N HIS A 8 -12.47 -10.45 -5.95
CA HIS A 8 -11.68 -10.84 -4.78
C HIS A 8 -10.18 -10.71 -5.08
N THR A 9 -9.70 -9.47 -5.12
CA THR A 9 -8.31 -9.10 -5.42
C THR A 9 -7.73 -8.24 -4.31
N VAL A 10 -6.41 -8.22 -4.20
CA VAL A 10 -5.70 -7.61 -3.04
C VAL A 10 -5.41 -6.12 -3.23
N ASP A 11 -5.39 -5.63 -4.46
CA ASP A 11 -5.11 -4.25 -4.86
C ASP A 11 -5.60 -3.95 -6.29
N ALA A 12 -5.46 -2.71 -6.74
CA ALA A 12 -5.97 -2.24 -8.02
C ALA A 12 -5.26 -2.86 -9.22
N GLY A 13 -3.94 -3.05 -9.15
CA GLY A 13 -3.15 -3.68 -10.21
C GLY A 13 -3.51 -5.15 -10.39
N GLN A 14 -3.63 -5.89 -9.29
CA GLN A 14 -4.10 -7.27 -9.30
C GLN A 14 -5.54 -7.40 -9.79
N THR A 15 -6.39 -6.39 -9.58
CA THR A 15 -7.74 -6.35 -10.14
C THR A 15 -7.70 -6.31 -11.68
N ILE A 16 -6.86 -5.45 -12.26
CA ILE A 16 -6.67 -5.38 -13.72
C ILE A 16 -6.11 -6.70 -14.24
N ASN A 17 -5.03 -7.20 -13.66
CA ASN A 17 -4.39 -8.45 -14.10
C ASN A 17 -5.34 -9.65 -14.00
N ARG A 18 -6.20 -9.69 -12.97
CA ARG A 18 -7.21 -10.75 -12.83
C ARG A 18 -8.29 -10.68 -13.90
N ILE A 19 -8.74 -9.49 -14.30
CA ILE A 19 -9.70 -9.33 -15.40
C ILE A 19 -9.07 -9.78 -16.72
N LEU A 20 -7.84 -9.36 -17.00
CA LEU A 20 -7.15 -9.71 -18.24
C LEU A 20 -6.90 -11.23 -18.33
N GLY A 21 -6.49 -11.86 -17.23
CA GLY A 21 -6.28 -13.31 -17.15
C GLY A 21 -7.53 -14.19 -17.22
N MET A 22 -8.73 -13.62 -17.39
CA MET A 22 -9.97 -14.38 -17.66
C MET A 22 -10.18 -14.68 -19.15
N PHE A 23 -9.37 -14.08 -20.03
CA PHE A 23 -9.50 -14.19 -21.48
C PHE A 23 -8.30 -14.93 -22.08
N SER A 24 -8.44 -15.43 -23.31
CA SER A 24 -7.33 -16.05 -24.02
C SER A 24 -6.32 -15.00 -24.51
N THR A 25 -5.10 -15.44 -24.82
CA THR A 25 -4.03 -14.57 -25.32
C THR A 25 -4.43 -13.83 -26.61
N GLU A 26 -5.23 -14.47 -27.46
CA GLU A 26 -5.71 -13.88 -28.72
C GLU A 26 -6.68 -12.72 -28.47
N GLU A 27 -7.47 -12.79 -27.40
CA GLU A 27 -8.47 -11.79 -27.03
C GLU A 27 -7.90 -10.67 -26.16
N GLU A 28 -6.77 -10.92 -25.48
CA GLU A 28 -6.20 -10.06 -24.46
C GLU A 28 -6.02 -8.61 -24.93
N ASN A 29 -5.46 -8.42 -26.13
CA ASN A 29 -5.26 -7.08 -26.71
C ASN A 29 -6.57 -6.30 -26.87
N GLN A 30 -7.62 -6.97 -27.33
CA GLN A 30 -8.93 -6.32 -27.50
C GLN A 30 -9.55 -6.00 -26.13
N VAL A 31 -9.39 -6.88 -25.14
CA VAL A 31 -9.88 -6.67 -23.78
C VAL A 31 -9.14 -5.52 -23.10
N ARG A 32 -7.82 -5.41 -23.25
CA ARG A 32 -7.02 -4.29 -22.73
C ARG A 32 -7.55 -2.95 -23.23
N ILE A 33 -7.80 -2.83 -24.53
CA ILE A 33 -8.37 -1.60 -25.13
C ILE A 33 -9.73 -1.26 -24.50
N ARG A 34 -10.64 -2.24 -24.45
CA ARG A 34 -11.97 -2.04 -23.88
C ARG A 34 -11.91 -1.67 -22.39
N LEU A 35 -11.03 -2.30 -21.63
CA LEU A 35 -10.85 -2.06 -20.20
C LEU A 35 -10.29 -0.65 -19.95
N ALA A 36 -9.26 -0.25 -20.70
CA ALA A 36 -8.66 1.09 -20.61
C ALA A 36 -9.68 2.22 -20.91
N ASP A 37 -10.64 1.97 -21.81
CA ASP A 37 -11.66 2.97 -22.16
C ASP A 37 -12.86 3.02 -21.21
N THR A 38 -13.15 1.91 -20.53
CA THR A 38 -14.38 1.79 -19.72
C THR A 38 -14.15 1.90 -18.22
N VAL A 39 -12.98 1.51 -17.71
CA VAL A 39 -12.66 1.63 -16.28
C VAL A 39 -12.66 3.10 -15.89
N ARG A 40 -13.35 3.41 -14.78
CA ARG A 40 -13.37 4.75 -14.19
C ARG A 40 -12.66 4.78 -12.86
N TRP A 41 -12.96 3.81 -12.01
CA TRP A 41 -12.41 3.70 -10.67
C TRP A 41 -12.26 2.22 -10.29
N ILE A 42 -11.17 1.93 -9.58
CA ILE A 42 -11.00 0.69 -8.83
C ILE A 42 -10.78 1.08 -7.38
N VAL A 43 -11.63 0.55 -6.50
CA VAL A 43 -11.57 0.79 -5.06
C VAL A 43 -11.34 -0.54 -4.37
N CYS A 44 -10.20 -0.67 -3.73
CA CYS A 44 -9.83 -1.86 -2.97
C CYS A 44 -9.94 -1.55 -1.48
N GLN A 45 -10.40 -2.54 -0.71
CA GLN A 45 -10.67 -2.39 0.72
C GLN A 45 -9.93 -3.47 1.52
N ARG A 46 -9.31 -3.07 2.63
CA ARG A 46 -8.78 -3.97 3.67
C ARG A 46 -9.40 -3.61 5.01
N LEU A 47 -9.83 -4.60 5.78
CA LEU A 47 -10.37 -4.38 7.12
C LEU A 47 -9.31 -4.73 8.17
N LEU A 48 -8.83 -3.72 8.88
CA LEU A 48 -7.76 -3.81 9.86
C LEU A 48 -8.36 -3.89 11.27
N PRO A 49 -7.73 -4.62 12.21
CA PRO A 49 -8.04 -4.52 13.64
C PRO A 49 -7.96 -3.06 14.10
N LYS A 50 -8.98 -2.57 14.80
CA LYS A 50 -9.03 -1.20 15.31
C LYS A 50 -8.64 -1.16 16.79
N GLU A 51 -7.86 -0.16 17.18
CA GLU A 51 -7.62 0.16 18.59
C GLU A 51 -8.95 0.43 19.31
N GLY A 52 -9.13 -0.19 20.48
CA GLY A 52 -10.40 -0.15 21.23
C GLY A 52 -11.48 -1.11 20.73
N GLY A 53 -11.16 -2.00 19.78
CA GLY A 53 -12.03 -3.08 19.32
C GLY A 53 -12.76 -2.80 18.00
N GLY A 54 -13.22 -3.88 17.36
CA GLY A 54 -13.83 -3.83 16.04
C GLY A 54 -12.80 -3.75 14.90
N ARG A 55 -13.23 -3.21 13.74
CA ARG A 55 -12.38 -3.06 12.56
C ARG A 55 -12.52 -1.67 11.93
N VAL A 56 -11.47 -1.24 11.24
CA VAL A 56 -11.46 -0.02 10.42
C VAL A 56 -11.07 -0.37 8.99
N ALA A 57 -11.70 0.30 8.01
CA ALA A 57 -11.38 0.11 6.60
C ALA A 57 -10.20 0.99 6.18
N ALA A 58 -9.19 0.37 5.58
CA ALA A 58 -8.19 1.03 4.76
C ALA A 58 -8.59 0.87 3.29
N PHE A 59 -8.35 1.91 2.49
CA PHE A 59 -8.68 1.90 1.08
C PHE A 59 -7.45 2.17 0.21
N GLU A 60 -7.46 1.54 -0.96
CA GLU A 60 -6.67 1.96 -2.11
C GLU A 60 -7.64 2.36 -3.21
N ILE A 61 -7.41 3.53 -3.81
CA ILE A 61 -8.29 4.11 -4.81
C ILE A 61 -7.46 4.50 -6.02
N MET A 62 -7.78 3.88 -7.15
CA MET A 62 -7.21 4.21 -8.45
C MET A 62 -8.29 4.74 -9.37
N GLY A 63 -8.09 5.97 -9.87
CA GLY A 63 -8.93 6.56 -10.91
C GLY A 63 -8.32 6.41 -12.29
N ALA A 64 -9.15 6.39 -13.32
CA ALA A 64 -8.65 6.33 -14.70
C ALA A 64 -7.99 7.66 -15.11
N ASN A 65 -6.73 7.59 -15.56
CA ASN A 65 -6.01 8.69 -16.20
C ASN A 65 -5.16 8.14 -17.37
N LEU A 66 -4.44 9.01 -18.09
CA LEU A 66 -3.60 8.58 -19.23
C LEU A 66 -2.54 7.54 -18.83
N ARG A 67 -1.97 7.63 -17.62
CA ARG A 67 -0.97 6.67 -17.14
C ARG A 67 -1.57 5.31 -16.81
N VAL A 68 -2.75 5.29 -16.17
CA VAL A 68 -3.49 4.04 -15.91
C VAL A 68 -3.90 3.38 -17.22
N LYS A 69 -4.36 4.16 -18.21
CA LYS A 69 -4.66 3.64 -19.54
C LYS A 69 -3.41 3.05 -20.21
N ASP A 70 -2.29 3.76 -20.18
CA ASP A 70 -1.01 3.28 -20.73
C ASP A 70 -0.59 1.95 -20.08
N ALA A 71 -0.66 1.87 -18.75
CA ALA A 71 -0.34 0.66 -18.01
C ALA A 71 -1.31 -0.51 -18.29
N ILE A 72 -2.59 -0.25 -18.53
CA ILE A 72 -3.54 -1.31 -18.95
C ILE A 72 -3.22 -1.79 -20.36
N LEU A 73 -2.90 -0.89 -21.29
CA LEU A 73 -2.65 -1.23 -22.70
C LEU A 73 -1.33 -1.98 -22.88
N HIS A 74 -0.28 -1.55 -22.20
CA HIS A 74 1.09 -2.01 -22.45
C HIS A 74 1.67 -2.85 -21.30
N GLY A 75 0.98 -2.95 -20.17
CA GLY A 75 1.48 -3.57 -18.95
C GLY A 75 2.28 -2.60 -18.07
N GLU A 76 2.58 -3.04 -16.85
CA GLU A 76 3.46 -2.30 -15.93
C GLU A 76 4.92 -2.42 -16.38
N SER A 77 5.67 -1.33 -16.19
CA SER A 77 7.12 -1.31 -16.34
C SER A 77 7.74 -0.61 -15.14
N GLU A 78 9.06 -0.68 -15.00
CA GLU A 78 9.79 0.08 -13.97
C GLU A 78 9.43 1.58 -14.07
N GLY A 79 9.08 2.19 -12.93
CA GLY A 79 8.63 3.59 -12.85
C GLY A 79 7.22 3.87 -13.40
N LYS A 80 6.48 2.84 -13.83
CA LYS A 80 5.11 2.92 -14.36
C LYS A 80 4.19 1.84 -13.80
N THR A 81 4.44 1.40 -12.57
CA THR A 81 3.54 0.49 -11.88
C THR A 81 2.24 1.19 -11.49
N PHE A 82 1.14 0.45 -11.33
CA PHE A 82 -0.13 0.99 -10.83
C PHE A 82 0.05 1.64 -9.46
N TYR A 83 0.89 1.06 -8.61
CA TYR A 83 1.25 1.63 -7.30
C TYR A 83 1.82 3.05 -7.45
N GLU A 84 2.83 3.23 -8.30
CA GLU A 84 3.47 4.53 -8.52
C GLU A 84 2.51 5.54 -9.17
N ILE A 85 1.64 5.07 -10.07
CA ILE A 85 0.62 5.90 -10.70
C ILE A 85 -0.39 6.40 -9.66
N ILE A 86 -0.87 5.53 -8.76
CA ILE A 86 -1.77 5.89 -7.66
C ILE A 86 -1.09 6.89 -6.72
N GLN A 87 0.17 6.64 -6.35
CA GLN A 87 0.95 7.52 -5.50
C GLN A 87 1.11 8.93 -6.09
N ALA A 88 1.45 9.02 -7.39
CA ALA A 88 1.54 10.30 -8.10
C ALA A 88 0.16 10.96 -8.30
N GLY A 89 -0.92 10.16 -8.29
CA GLY A 89 -2.31 10.59 -8.45
C GLY A 89 -2.95 11.21 -7.20
N LYS A 90 -2.20 11.36 -6.09
CA LYS A 90 -2.74 11.85 -4.80
C LYS A 90 -3.52 13.16 -4.89
N ALA A 91 -3.04 14.11 -5.69
CA ALA A 91 -3.72 15.40 -5.91
C ALA A 91 -5.09 15.25 -6.60
N PHE A 92 -5.34 14.11 -7.24
CA PHE A 92 -6.60 13.78 -7.93
C PHE A 92 -7.48 12.81 -7.12
N GLY A 93 -7.22 12.67 -5.81
CA GLY A 93 -8.00 11.83 -4.92
C GLY A 93 -7.66 10.33 -4.98
N MET A 94 -6.57 9.95 -5.66
CA MET A 94 -6.04 8.59 -5.56
C MET A 94 -5.29 8.41 -4.24
N ILE A 95 -5.26 7.19 -3.72
CA ILE A 95 -4.56 6.88 -2.48
C ILE A 95 -4.11 5.42 -2.51
N THR A 96 -2.87 5.16 -2.08
CA THR A 96 -2.36 3.80 -1.89
C THR A 96 -2.85 3.25 -0.55
N PHE A 97 -2.89 1.93 -0.40
CA PHE A 97 -3.12 1.33 0.92
C PHE A 97 -2.14 1.84 1.96
N ASP A 98 -0.85 1.97 1.60
CA ASP A 98 0.20 2.39 2.52
C ASP A 98 -0.02 3.81 3.06
N ASP A 99 -0.35 4.77 2.18
CA ASP A 99 -0.68 6.14 2.58
C ASP A 99 -1.92 6.17 3.49
N TYR A 100 -2.95 5.38 3.18
CA TYR A 100 -4.16 5.29 4.00
C TYR A 100 -3.85 4.67 5.38
N ILE A 101 -3.03 3.63 5.43
CA ILE A 101 -2.61 2.97 6.67
C ILE A 101 -1.82 3.94 7.57
N ILE A 102 -0.91 4.72 7.01
CA ILE A 102 -0.16 5.73 7.76
C ILE A 102 -1.12 6.77 8.36
N GLU A 103 -2.16 7.18 7.62
CA GLU A 103 -3.16 8.13 8.11
C GLU A 103 -4.02 7.51 9.23
N LEU A 104 -4.42 6.23 9.13
CA LEU A 104 -5.12 5.53 10.21
C LEU A 104 -4.27 5.44 11.50
N PHE A 105 -2.97 5.18 11.36
CA PHE A 105 -2.04 5.19 12.50
C PHE A 105 -1.89 6.59 13.10
N LYS A 106 -1.80 7.62 12.24
CA LYS A 106 -1.75 9.03 12.65
C LYS A 106 -3.01 9.47 13.40
N GLN A 107 -4.16 8.89 13.09
CA GLN A 107 -5.41 9.10 13.83
C GLN A 107 -5.51 8.25 15.11
N GLY A 108 -4.56 7.35 15.37
CA GLY A 108 -4.57 6.45 16.52
C GLY A 108 -5.62 5.34 16.41
N LEU A 109 -6.08 5.02 15.19
CA LEU A 109 -7.11 4.01 14.96
C LEU A 109 -6.55 2.59 14.86
N ILE A 110 -5.25 2.45 14.60
CA ILE A 110 -4.55 1.16 14.50
C ILE A 110 -3.20 1.23 15.22
N SER A 111 -2.69 0.09 15.70
CA SER A 111 -1.32 -0.02 16.21
C SER A 111 -0.27 0.02 15.09
N GLU A 112 0.98 0.28 15.49
CA GLU A 112 2.15 0.18 14.60
C GLU A 112 2.31 -1.24 14.03
N GLU A 113 2.12 -2.27 14.86
CA GLU A 113 2.16 -3.67 14.45
C GLU A 113 1.10 -3.94 13.36
N THR A 114 -0.13 -3.47 13.59
CA THR A 114 -1.21 -3.60 12.61
C THR A 114 -0.85 -2.88 11.31
N GLY A 115 -0.33 -1.65 11.39
CA GLY A 115 0.10 -0.90 10.20
C GLY A 115 1.15 -1.67 9.38
N LYS A 116 2.19 -2.20 10.04
CA LYS A 116 3.26 -2.97 9.38
C LYS A 116 2.78 -4.31 8.83
N ALA A 117 1.83 -4.97 9.50
CA ALA A 117 1.31 -6.27 9.08
C ALA A 117 0.43 -6.19 7.83
N TYR A 118 -0.33 -5.11 7.64
CA TYR A 118 -1.27 -4.93 6.53
C TYR A 118 -0.74 -4.07 5.37
N ALA A 119 0.49 -3.58 5.48
CA ALA A 119 1.17 -2.78 4.48
C ALA A 119 1.37 -3.56 3.16
N SER A 120 1.12 -2.90 2.02
CA SER A 120 1.58 -3.40 0.73
C SER A 120 3.10 -3.25 0.61
N ASN A 121 3.65 -2.12 1.08
CA ASN A 121 5.09 -1.90 1.20
C ASN A 121 5.47 -1.56 2.65
N LYS A 122 6.01 -2.57 3.36
CA LYS A 122 6.43 -2.43 4.77
C LYS A 122 7.46 -1.33 4.99
N GLY A 123 8.35 -1.08 4.03
CA GLY A 123 9.37 -0.05 4.14
C GLY A 123 8.77 1.36 4.08
N ILE A 124 7.78 1.58 3.22
CA ILE A 124 7.08 2.86 3.11
C ILE A 124 6.25 3.12 4.37
N VAL A 125 5.44 2.14 4.79
CA VAL A 125 4.63 2.28 6.02
C VAL A 125 5.50 2.46 7.25
N GLY A 126 6.60 1.72 7.38
CA GLY A 126 7.56 1.87 8.48
C GLY A 126 8.09 3.29 8.60
N ARG A 127 8.64 3.85 7.51
CA ARG A 127 9.13 5.24 7.49
C ARG A 127 8.02 6.26 7.77
N GLY A 128 6.81 6.02 7.25
CA GLY A 128 5.66 6.88 7.51
C GLY A 128 5.26 6.89 8.98
N ILE A 129 5.23 5.72 9.61
CA ILE A 129 4.99 5.56 11.05
C ILE A 129 6.07 6.26 11.86
N ASP A 130 7.35 6.08 11.52
CA ASP A 130 8.47 6.73 12.22
C ASP A 130 8.34 8.25 12.15
N THR A 131 7.98 8.79 10.98
CA THR A 131 7.73 10.22 10.81
C THR A 131 6.60 10.72 11.72
N VAL A 132 5.50 9.96 11.83
CA VAL A 132 4.39 10.29 12.73
C VAL A 132 4.82 10.21 14.21
N LYS A 133 5.61 9.20 14.59
CA LYS A 133 6.13 9.04 15.96
C LYS A 133 7.07 10.19 16.33
N SER A 134 8.01 10.55 15.45
CA SER A 134 8.89 11.71 15.65
C SER A 134 8.10 13.01 15.82
N ALA A 135 7.06 13.24 15.01
CA ALA A 135 6.21 14.43 15.15
C ALA A 135 5.43 14.47 16.48
N ARG A 136 5.19 13.31 17.10
CA ARG A 136 4.60 13.16 18.44
C ARG A 136 5.62 13.18 19.59
N GLY A 137 6.92 13.28 19.31
CA GLY A 137 7.99 13.17 20.31
C GLY A 137 8.18 11.75 20.87
N GLN A 138 7.74 10.72 20.15
CA GLN A 138 7.86 9.30 20.53
C GLN A 138 9.15 8.69 19.97
N SER A 139 9.68 7.66 20.65
CA SER A 139 10.83 6.90 20.14
C SER A 139 10.49 6.17 18.85
N THR A 140 11.28 6.33 17.80
CA THR A 140 11.14 5.65 16.50
C THR A 140 11.75 4.26 16.50
N THR A 141 12.36 3.82 17.60
CA THR A 141 13.11 2.57 17.63
C THR A 141 12.93 1.89 18.98
N ASP A 142 12.76 0.57 18.93
CA ASP A 142 12.69 -0.29 20.12
C ASP A 142 14.09 -0.66 20.65
N LEU A 143 15.14 -0.20 19.96
CA LEU A 143 16.50 -0.24 20.48
C LEU A 143 16.52 0.60 21.76
N GLY A 144 16.79 -0.07 22.89
CA GLY A 144 17.10 0.61 24.15
C GLY A 144 18.26 1.59 23.95
N LYS A 145 18.57 2.39 24.99
CA LYS A 145 19.73 3.28 24.97
C LYS A 145 20.92 2.54 24.35
N LEU A 146 21.46 3.11 23.27
CA LEU A 146 22.70 2.64 22.67
C LEU A 146 23.81 2.96 23.68
N GLU A 147 24.11 1.99 24.53
CA GLU A 147 25.22 2.05 25.46
C GLU A 147 26.45 1.44 24.78
N VAL A 148 27.59 2.10 24.92
CA VAL A 148 28.86 1.56 24.47
C VAL A 148 29.19 0.37 25.37
N ASP A 149 29.28 -0.83 24.78
CA ASP A 149 29.75 -2.03 25.46
C ASP A 149 31.23 -1.86 25.80
N ASN A 150 31.49 -1.37 27.01
CA ASN A 150 32.85 -1.15 27.53
C ASN A 150 33.58 -2.46 27.85
N ASP A 151 32.94 -3.62 27.72
CA ASP A 151 33.53 -4.94 28.00
C ASP A 151 33.90 -5.71 26.71
N TYR A 152 33.65 -5.12 25.54
CA TYR A 152 34.11 -5.67 24.26
C TYR A 152 35.64 -5.76 24.22
N GLY A 153 36.17 -6.98 24.22
CA GLY A 153 37.60 -7.27 24.17
C GLY A 153 38.31 -7.40 25.53
N LYS A 154 37.61 -7.25 26.66
CA LYS A 154 38.20 -7.59 27.97
C LYS A 154 38.21 -9.12 28.15
N PRO A 155 39.33 -9.72 28.58
CA PRO A 155 39.33 -11.13 28.94
C PRO A 155 38.33 -11.36 30.07
N LYS A 156 37.43 -12.35 29.89
CA LYS A 156 36.53 -12.78 30.97
C LYS A 156 37.39 -13.13 32.17
N ARG A 157 37.17 -12.43 33.29
CA ARG A 157 37.85 -12.74 34.55
C ARG A 157 37.49 -14.19 34.91
N PRO A 158 38.45 -15.11 35.02
CA PRO A 158 38.17 -16.40 35.63
C PRO A 158 37.99 -16.10 37.11
N TRP A 159 36.78 -16.19 37.67
CA TRP A 159 36.37 -16.79 38.95
C TRP A 159 34.84 -16.61 39.05
#